data_AF-A0A0Q6KBL9-F1
#
_entry.id   AF-A0A0Q6KBL9-F1
#
_cell.length_a   1.000
_cell.length_b   1.000
_cell.length_c   1.000
_cell.angle_alpha   90.00
_cell.angle_beta   90.00
_cell.angle_gamma   90.00
#
_symmetry.space_group_name_H-M   'P 1'
#
loop_
_entity.id
_entity.type
_entity.pdbx_description
1 polymer ?
#
loop_
_entity_poly.entity_id
_entity_poly.type
_entity_poly.pdbx_seq_one_letter_code
_entity_poly.pdbx_strand_id
1 'polypeptide(L)' 'MDDIVNARATLPNNAASYQPFIETFTSEKLSWATTGADHGFTGFPPPERFADLITAFAY' A
#
# COMPACT_ATOMS: atom_id res chain seq x y z
N MET A 1 -0.76 -2.90 -15.81
CA MET A 1 0.29 -2.84 -14.77
C MET A 1 1.55 -2.12 -15.26
N ASP A 2 1.65 -1.80 -16.56
CA ASP A 2 2.80 -1.08 -17.11
C ASP A 2 2.90 0.39 -16.64
N ASP A 3 1.80 0.97 -16.17
CA ASP A 3 1.75 2.37 -15.71
C ASP A 3 2.01 2.55 -14.20
N ILE A 4 2.38 1.48 -13.48
CA ILE A 4 2.61 1.53 -12.02
C ILE A 4 4.11 1.50 -11.72
N VAL A 5 4.59 2.55 -11.06
CA VAL A 5 5.98 2.64 -10.60
C VAL A 5 6.05 2.43 -9.09
N ASN A 6 6.92 1.53 -8.64
CA ASN A 6 7.21 1.37 -7.21
C ASN A 6 8.31 2.35 -6.79
N ALA A 7 7.97 3.32 -5.96
CA ALA A 7 8.93 4.22 -5.34
C ALA A 7 9.10 3.87 -3.86
N ARG A 8 10.35 3.90 -3.36
CA ARG A 8 10.63 3.69 -1.94
C ARG A 8 10.52 5.01 -1.19
N ALA A 9 9.55 5.10 -0.28
CA ALA A 9 9.25 6.30 0.50
C ALA A 9 10.43 6.80 1.37
N THR A 10 11.43 5.96 1.61
CA THR A 10 12.64 6.31 2.38
C THR A 10 13.71 7.05 1.57
N LEU A 11 13.55 7.18 0.24
CA LEU A 11 14.52 7.90 -0.60
C LEU A 11 14.35 9.43 -0.54
N PRO A 12 13.13 10.00 -0.50
CA PRO A 12 12.93 11.44 -0.27
C PRO A 12 13.21 11.85 1.18
N ASN A 13 13.58 13.12 1.38
CA ASN A 13 13.95 13.68 2.69
C ASN A 13 12.83 13.72 3.76
N ASN A 14 11.59 13.34 3.43
CA ASN A 14 10.46 13.36 4.36
C ASN A 14 9.66 12.04 4.34
N ALA A 15 10.37 10.94 4.59
CA ALA A 15 9.76 9.60 4.62
C ALA A 15 8.67 9.45 5.69
N ALA A 16 8.80 10.15 6.83
CA ALA A 16 7.91 10.01 7.97
C ALA A 16 6.49 10.56 7.73
N SER A 17 6.31 11.45 6.76
CA SER A 17 4.98 11.96 6.40
C SER A 17 4.13 11.01 5.58
N TYR A 18 4.67 9.88 5.11
CA TYR A 18 3.89 8.86 4.42
C TYR A 18 3.33 7.86 5.43
N GLN A 19 2.00 7.78 5.52
CA GLN A 19 1.31 6.76 6.30
C GLN A 19 0.99 5.55 5.41
N PRO A 20 1.21 4.31 5.87
CA PRO A 20 0.79 3.12 5.15
C PRO A 20 -0.73 3.13 4.92
N PHE A 21 -1.15 3.00 3.66
CA PHE A 21 -2.57 2.97 3.27
C PHE A 21 -3.01 1.57 2.82
N ILE A 22 -2.14 0.89 2.06
CA ILE A 22 -2.36 -0.48 1.58
C ILE A 22 -1.19 -1.36 2.03
N GLU A 23 -1.50 -2.54 2.56
CA GLU A 23 -0.57 -3.64 2.79
C GLU A 23 -0.87 -4.77 1.80
N THR A 24 0.14 -5.19 1.02
CA THR A 24 0.06 -6.29 0.06
C THR A 24 0.87 -7.49 0.54
N PHE A 25 0.59 -8.68 -0.01
CA PHE A 25 1.25 -9.94 0.37
C PHE A 25 1.05 -10.34 1.85
N THR A 26 -0.12 -10.05 2.42
CA THR A 26 -0.41 -10.39 3.82
C THR A 26 -0.39 -11.90 4.11
N SER A 27 -0.47 -12.76 3.09
CA SER A 27 -0.33 -14.22 3.26
C SER A 27 1.08 -14.66 3.66
N GLU A 28 2.09 -13.85 3.35
CA GLU A 28 3.51 -14.11 3.68
C GLU A 28 4.00 -13.26 4.87
N LYS A 29 3.09 -12.51 5.47
CA LYS A 29 3.37 -11.58 6.56
C LYS A 29 3.79 -12.33 7.83
N LEU A 30 4.86 -11.85 8.46
CA LEU A 30 5.25 -12.31 9.79
C LEU A 30 4.19 -11.90 10.81
N SER A 31 3.82 -12.81 11.70
CA SER A 31 2.70 -12.63 12.65
C SER A 31 2.84 -11.42 13.58
N TRP A 32 4.07 -10.96 13.82
CA TRP A 32 4.36 -9.80 14.66
C TRP A 32 4.44 -8.47 13.91
N ALA A 33 4.51 -8.49 12.57
CA ALA A 33 4.64 -7.25 11.80
C ALA A 33 3.29 -6.54 11.71
N THR A 34 3.24 -5.24 11.98
CA THR A 34 2.01 -4.43 11.84
C THR A 34 2.35 -3.12 11.16
N THR A 35 1.61 -2.76 10.11
CA THR A 35 1.89 -1.58 9.27
C THR A 35 0.96 -0.41 9.53
N GLY A 36 -0.20 -0.64 10.16
CA GLY A 36 -1.23 0.40 10.33
C GLY A 36 -2.01 0.73 9.05
N ALA A 37 -1.85 -0.05 7.97
CA ALA A 37 -2.59 0.14 6.74
C ALA A 37 -4.08 -0.18 6.90
N ASP A 38 -4.94 0.68 6.35
CA ASP A 38 -6.40 0.53 6.40
C ASP A 38 -6.91 -0.63 5.50
N HIS A 39 -6.14 -1.00 4.47
CA HIS A 39 -6.50 -2.03 3.51
C HIS A 39 -5.42 -3.10 3.39
N GLY A 40 -5.79 -4.37 3.61
CA GLY A 40 -4.88 -5.53 3.50
C GLY A 40 -5.27 -6.49 2.37
N PHE A 41 -4.27 -6.98 1.64
CA PHE A 41 -4.43 -7.92 0.52
C PHE A 41 -3.42 -9.06 0.60
N THR A 42 -3.87 -10.29 0.33
CA THR A 42 -2.99 -11.48 0.34
C THR A 42 -1.97 -11.47 -0.80
N GLY A 43 -2.17 -10.66 -1.84
CA GLY A 43 -1.22 -10.40 -2.91
C GLY A 43 -1.35 -8.94 -3.37
N PHE A 44 -1.11 -8.66 -4.65
CA PHE A 44 -1.47 -7.35 -5.20
C PHE A 44 -3.00 -7.19 -5.29
N PRO A 45 -3.55 -5.98 -5.08
CA PRO A 45 -4.95 -5.71 -5.36
C PRO A 45 -5.23 -5.96 -6.85
N PRO A 46 -6.40 -6.53 -7.20
CA PRO A 46 -6.77 -6.67 -8.60
C PRO A 46 -7.05 -5.28 -9.21
N PRO A 47 -6.83 -5.07 -10.52
CA PRO A 47 -6.91 -3.76 -11.17
C PRO A 47 -8.21 -2.98 -10.90
N GLU A 48 -9.34 -3.69 -10.82
CA GLU A 48 -10.67 -3.10 -10.64
C GLU A 48 -10.82 -2.43 -9.27
N ARG A 49 -10.01 -2.82 -8.27
CA ARG A 49 -10.04 -2.25 -6.92
C ARG A 49 -9.32 -0.92 -6.82
N PHE A 50 -8.45 -0.57 -7.76
CA PHE A 50 -7.65 0.66 -7.66
C PHE A 50 -8.51 1.92 -7.75
N ALA A 51 -9.60 1.92 -8.51
CA ALA A 51 -10.50 3.09 -8.60
C ALA A 51 -11.09 3.44 -7.23
N ASP A 52 -11.57 2.44 -6.50
CA ASP A 52 -12.11 2.62 -5.15
C ASP A 52 -11.03 3.01 -4.15
N LEU A 53 -9.84 2.39 -4.23
CA LEU A 53 -8.71 2.69 -3.35
C LEU A 53 -8.18 4.11 -3.53
N ILE A 54 -8.08 4.59 -4.78
CA ILE A 54 -7.68 5.98 -5.08
C ILE A 54 -8.71 6.95 -4.52
N THR A 55 -10.00 6.63 -4.69
CA THR A 55 -11.09 7.45 -4.15
C THR A 55 -10.99 7.53 -2.63
N ALA A 56 -10.82 6.40 -1.94
CA ALA A 56 -10.68 6.34 -0.48
C ALA A 56 -9.43 7.08 0.04
N PHE A 57 -8.31 7.03 -0.68
CA PHE A 57 -7.07 7.74 -0.30
C PHE A 57 -7.19 9.27 -0.41
N ALA A 58 -8.04 9.76 -1.31
CA ALA A 58 -8.16 11.19 -1.62
C ALA A 58 -9.09 11.98 -0.66
N TYR A 59 -9.81 11.27 0.23
CA TYR A 59 -10.69 11.85 1.24
C TYR A 59 -9.99 11.99 2.60
#